data_AF-A0A1X2BA56-F1
#
_entry.id   AF-A0A1X2BA56-F1
#
_cell.length_a   1.000
_cell.length_b   1.000
_cell.length_c   1.000
_cell.angle_alpha   90.00
_cell.angle_beta   90.00
_cell.angle_gamma   90.00
#
_symmetry.space_group_name_H-M   'P 1'
#
loop_
_entity.id
_entity.type
_entity.pdbx_description
1 polymer ?
#
loop_
_entity_poly.entity_id
_entity_poly.type
_entity_poly.pdbx_seq_one_letter_code
_entity_poly.pdbx_strand_id
1 'polypeptide(L)' 'MAGAGGNGGDGGLLYGNGGTGGNSPAGAGTGNNGGDGGDAVLIGNGGNGGTGSGQQHGGAGGAGGRFFGSNGLDGG' A
#
# COMPACT_ATOMS: atom_id res chain seq x y z
N MET A 1 -3.16 5.48 21.22
CA MET A 1 -4.02 5.70 20.04
C MET A 1 -3.59 4.67 19.00
N ALA A 2 -4.52 3.92 18.40
CA ALA A 2 -4.20 3.05 17.27
C ALA A 2 -4.20 3.92 16.00
N GLY A 3 -3.07 3.98 15.28
CA GLY A 3 -2.93 4.77 14.06
C GLY A 3 -3.35 3.99 12.81
N ALA A 4 -3.47 4.70 11.69
CA ALA A 4 -3.63 4.09 10.38
C ALA A 4 -2.43 3.23 9.99
N GLY A 5 -2.63 2.35 9.01
CA GLY A 5 -1.55 1.63 8.36
C GLY A 5 -0.59 2.61 7.68
N GLY A 6 0.72 2.40 7.82
CA GLY A 6 1.71 3.26 7.16
C GLY A 6 1.77 2.97 5.67
N ASN A 7 1.87 3.98 4.82
CA ASN A 7 2.03 3.76 3.38
C ASN A 7 3.33 3.03 3.06
N GLY A 8 3.29 2.18 2.05
CA GLY A 8 4.46 1.55 1.46
C GLY A 8 5.34 2.58 0.78
N GLY A 9 6.66 2.43 0.87
CA GLY A 9 7.60 3.33 0.21
C GLY A 9 7.68 3.06 -1.29
N ASP A 10 7.93 4.10 -2.07
CA ASP A 10 8.14 3.94 -3.51
C ASP A 10 9.42 3.15 -3.83
N GLY A 11 9.41 2.48 -4.97
CA GLY A 11 10.54 1.78 -5.54
C GLY A 11 11.66 2.72 -6.00
N GLY A 12 12.83 2.14 -6.26
CA GLY A 12 13.98 2.87 -6.78
C GLY A 12 13.70 3.49 -8.16
N LEU A 13 14.42 4.58 -8.48
CA LEU A 13 14.19 5.36 -9.70
C LEU A 13 14.30 4.51 -10.97
N LEU A 14 15.30 3.63 -11.09
CA LEU A 14 15.55 2.86 -12.32
C LEU A 14 14.95 1.47 -12.26
N TYR A 15 15.13 0.79 -11.14
CA TYR A 15 14.54 -0.49 -10.84
C TYR A 15 14.20 -0.56 -9.35
N GLY A 16 13.09 -1.22 -9.04
CA GLY A 16 12.64 -1.44 -7.68
C GLY A 16 11.13 -1.51 -7.61
N ASN A 17 10.64 -2.47 -6.85
CA ASN A 17 9.22 -2.59 -6.57
C ASN A 17 8.82 -1.55 -5.51
N GLY A 18 7.59 -1.08 -5.59
CA GLY A 18 6.96 -0.37 -4.49
C GLY A 18 6.75 -1.27 -3.28
N GLY A 19 6.84 -0.69 -2.09
CA GLY A 19 6.63 -1.36 -0.82
C GLY A 19 5.16 -1.61 -0.54
N THR A 20 4.84 -2.67 0.20
CA THR A 20 3.48 -2.94 0.64
C THR A 20 3.01 -1.93 1.68
N GLY A 21 1.79 -1.44 1.52
CA GLY A 21 1.09 -0.66 2.53
C GLY A 21 0.89 -1.47 3.82
N GLY A 22 1.01 -0.78 4.94
CA GLY A 22 0.89 -1.35 6.27
C GLY A 22 -0.56 -1.65 6.63
N ASN A 23 -0.79 -2.74 7.35
CA ASN A 23 -2.11 -3.05 7.86
C ASN A 23 -2.45 -2.15 9.04
N SER A 24 -3.71 -1.74 9.10
CA SER A 24 -4.23 -0.99 10.23
C SER A 24 -4.47 -1.90 11.43
N PRO A 25 -3.93 -1.58 12.62
CA PRO A 25 -4.29 -2.30 13.83
C PRO A 25 -5.78 -2.09 14.15
N ALA A 26 -6.42 -3.12 14.71
CA ALA A 26 -7.77 -3.01 15.24
C ALA A 26 -7.76 -2.08 16.47
N GLY A 27 -8.17 -0.82 16.29
CA GLY A 27 -8.33 0.16 17.35
C GLY A 27 -9.76 0.17 17.91
N ALA A 28 -9.91 0.50 19.19
CA ALA A 28 -11.24 0.73 19.78
C ALA A 28 -11.91 1.95 19.11
N GLY A 29 -12.96 1.71 18.32
CA GLY A 29 -13.67 2.73 17.52
C GLY A 29 -14.16 2.18 16.18
N THR A 30 -14.34 3.07 15.19
CA THR A 30 -14.73 2.71 13.80
C THR A 30 -13.65 1.96 13.02
N GLY A 31 -12.48 1.73 13.62
CA GLY A 31 -11.28 1.20 12.97
C GLY A 31 -10.52 2.26 12.19
N ASN A 32 -9.49 1.84 11.45
CA ASN A 32 -8.58 2.71 10.71
C ASN A 32 -8.35 2.20 9.28
N ASN A 33 -8.12 3.11 8.34
CA ASN A 33 -7.75 2.76 6.97
C ASN A 33 -6.40 2.03 6.89
N GLY A 34 -6.28 1.06 5.99
CA GLY A 34 -4.98 0.48 5.64
C GLY A 34 -4.09 1.50 4.92
N GLY A 35 -2.78 1.30 4.96
CA GLY A 35 -1.83 2.15 4.24
C GLY A 35 -1.82 1.82 2.74
N ASP A 36 -1.61 2.81 1.89
CA ASP A 36 -1.50 2.57 0.45
C ASP A 36 -0.19 1.84 0.12
N GLY A 37 -0.17 1.05 -0.95
CA GLY A 37 1.05 0.49 -1.51
C GLY A 37 1.88 1.55 -2.22
N GLY A 38 3.19 1.42 -2.19
CA GLY A 38 4.11 2.31 -2.90
C GLY A 38 4.18 2.02 -4.40
N ASP A 39 4.59 3.01 -5.18
CA ASP A 39 4.69 2.91 -6.64
C ASP A 39 6.08 2.41 -7.08
N ALA A 40 6.16 1.76 -8.24
CA ALA A 40 7.40 1.58 -8.97
C ALA A 40 7.54 2.64 -10.08
N VAL A 41 8.78 3.09 -10.35
CA VAL A 41 8.99 4.21 -11.29
C VAL A 41 9.18 3.73 -12.74
N LEU A 42 10.33 3.12 -13.07
CA LEU A 42 10.63 2.65 -14.43
C LEU A 42 10.37 1.15 -14.61
N ILE A 43 10.99 0.33 -13.76
CA ILE A 43 10.90 -1.12 -13.81
C ILE A 43 10.67 -1.65 -12.39
N GLY A 44 9.58 -2.38 -12.19
CA GLY A 44 9.22 -2.94 -10.90
C GLY A 44 7.72 -3.04 -10.73
N ASN A 45 7.25 -3.85 -9.80
CA ASN A 45 5.83 -3.96 -9.48
C ASN A 45 5.46 -2.90 -8.43
N GLY A 46 4.23 -2.40 -8.50
CA GLY A 46 3.66 -1.63 -7.40
C GLY A 46 3.47 -2.50 -6.16
N GLY A 47 3.48 -1.87 -5.00
CA GLY A 47 3.20 -2.54 -3.73
C GLY A 47 1.70 -2.73 -3.52
N ASN A 48 1.29 -3.80 -2.83
CA ASN A 48 -0.11 -3.97 -2.45
C ASN A 48 -0.50 -2.99 -1.34
N GLY A 49 -1.74 -2.53 -1.33
CA GLY A 49 -2.31 -1.80 -0.21
C GLY A 49 -2.46 -2.68 1.02
N GLY A 50 -2.35 -2.06 2.20
CA GLY A 50 -2.54 -2.70 3.49
C GLY A 50 -4.01 -2.82 3.86
N THR A 51 -4.34 -3.76 4.74
CA THR A 51 -5.73 -3.98 5.14
C THR A 51 -6.22 -2.92 6.13
N GLY A 52 -7.47 -2.50 5.99
CA GLY A 52 -8.18 -1.67 6.95
C GLY A 52 -8.56 -2.45 8.21
N SER A 53 -9.17 -1.75 9.17
CA SER A 53 -9.75 -2.38 10.37
C SER A 53 -11.14 -1.80 10.67
N GLY A 54 -11.96 -2.57 11.39
CA GLY A 54 -13.31 -2.14 11.80
C GLY A 54 -14.26 -1.99 10.61
N GLN A 55 -14.75 -0.77 10.39
CA GLN A 55 -15.65 -0.40 9.28
C GLN A 55 -14.91 0.40 8.19
N GLN A 56 -13.58 0.49 8.28
CA GLN A 56 -12.74 1.29 7.39
C GLN A 56 -12.10 0.42 6.32
N HIS A 57 -11.80 1.02 5.18
CA HIS A 57 -11.31 0.32 3.99
C HIS A 57 -9.80 0.08 4.04
N GLY A 58 -9.30 -0.89 3.27
CA GLY A 58 -7.87 -1.01 3.03
C GLY A 58 -7.31 0.10 2.14
N GLY A 59 -5.98 0.20 2.09
CA GLY A 59 -5.27 1.15 1.24
C GLY A 59 -5.29 0.71 -0.22
N ALA A 60 -5.10 1.64 -1.14
CA ALA A 60 -4.98 1.33 -2.56
C ALA A 60 -3.66 0.59 -2.86
N GLY A 61 -3.66 -0.22 -3.92
CA GLY A 61 -2.42 -0.76 -4.49
C GLY A 61 -1.63 0.32 -5.24
N GLY A 62 -0.30 0.26 -5.18
CA GLY A 62 0.59 1.13 -5.93
C GLY A 62 0.71 0.75 -7.40
N ALA A 63 1.12 1.70 -8.24
CA ALA A 63 1.34 1.51 -9.66
C ALA A 63 2.63 0.71 -9.97
N GLY A 64 2.57 -0.13 -11.00
CA GLY A 64 3.75 -0.76 -11.58
C GLY A 64 4.60 0.22 -12.40
N GLY A 65 5.85 -0.18 -12.64
CA GLY A 65 6.83 0.60 -13.38
C GLY A 65 6.37 0.86 -14.82
N ARG A 66 6.70 2.06 -15.31
CA ARG A 66 6.22 2.58 -16.60
C ARG A 66 6.57 1.70 -17.81
N PHE A 67 7.69 0.99 -17.76
CA PHE A 67 8.12 0.11 -18.85
C PHE A 67 7.81 -1.35 -18.57
N PHE A 68 8.04 -1.81 -17.35
CA PHE A 68 7.76 -3.18 -16.95
C PHE A 68 7.34 -3.25 -15.48
N GLY A 69 6.26 -3.98 -15.21
CA GLY A 69 5.73 -4.21 -13.87
C GLY A 69 4.21 -4.37 -13.88
N SER A 70 3.68 -4.94 -12.81
CA SER A 70 2.25 -4.96 -12.52
C SER A 70 1.89 -3.99 -11.40
N ASN A 71 0.67 -3.47 -11.42
CA ASN A 71 0.12 -2.74 -10.28
C ASN A 71 -0.06 -3.68 -9.09
N GLY A 72 0.04 -3.11 -7.89
CA GLY A 72 -0.34 -3.76 -6.64
C GLY A 72 -1.85 -3.90 -6.53
N LEU A 73 -2.26 -4.81 -5.66
CA LEU A 73 -3.66 -5.04 -5.32
C LEU A 73 -4.10 -4.08 -4.22
N ASP A 74 -5.36 -3.66 -4.25
CA ASP A 74 -5.97 -2.92 -3.16
C ASP A 74 -6.08 -3.80 -1.91
N GLY A 75 -5.93 -3.18 -0.74
CA GLY A 75 -6.10 -3.79 0.57
C GLY A 75 -7.58 -3.98 0.92
N GLY A 76 -7.86 -5.07 1.63
CA GLY A 76 -9.20 -5.38 2.16
C GLY A 76 -9.56 -4.63 3.44
#